data_AF-A0A182ATX9-F1
#
_entry.id   AF-A0A182ATX9-F1
#
_cell.length_a   1.000
_cell.length_b   1.000
_cell.length_c   1.000
_cell.angle_alpha   90.00
_cell.angle_beta   90.00
_cell.angle_gamma   90.00
#
_symmetry.space_group_name_H-M   'P 1'
#
loop_
_entity.id
_entity.type
_entity.pdbx_description
1 polymer ?
#
loop_
_entity_poly.entity_id
_entity_poly.type
_entity_poly.pdbx_seq_one_letter_code
_entity_poly.pdbx_strand_id
1 'polypeptide(L)'
;MALRQHRLPRFWLGITLGLVATAVGVAYWWEQQLPKRLEASSARGDLDACLRYSEQLQALRWLGGGAPGEQGQCRRRKAGQLWDQEKWGEALRLQLQLVNSEAGTTEDRQQLDAWQQDLKNRALARFNAGDLEGSLALLEPMGEHRRPDRRALGNRLQEIWTRNQQLLDRAQRLSAEKRWWEALEALNRIDHPWWKQQGEGVKAEVQAGISSLRGQERERDGHGSLPHTVPVDQLDQEVQRRLASGMDEWAAFQGACAALGGKVVEAGPETGCQR
;
A
#
# COMPACT_ATOMS: atom_id res chain seq x y z
N MET A 1 26.92 -30.73 84.28
CA MET A 1 26.13 -30.40 83.08
C MET A 1 26.98 -29.55 82.15
N ALA A 2 27.55 -30.13 81.10
CA ALA A 2 28.40 -29.40 80.16
C ALA A 2 27.58 -29.03 78.92
N LEU A 3 27.34 -27.73 78.72
CA LEU A 3 26.71 -27.18 77.52
C LEU A 3 27.62 -27.41 76.31
N ARG A 4 27.28 -28.39 75.47
CA ARG A 4 27.89 -28.60 74.15
C ARG A 4 27.65 -27.37 73.28
N GLN A 5 28.69 -26.56 73.09
CA GLN A 5 28.66 -25.44 72.16
C GLN A 5 28.63 -25.95 70.71
N HIS A 6 27.48 -25.78 70.05
CA HIS A 6 27.31 -26.05 68.63
C HIS A 6 28.19 -25.10 67.79
N ARG A 7 29.32 -25.60 67.26
CA ARG A 7 30.20 -24.87 66.30
C ARG A 7 29.76 -25.01 64.82
N LEU A 8 28.83 -25.91 64.53
CA LEU A 8 28.25 -26.12 63.20
C LEU A 8 27.60 -24.88 62.55
N PRO A 9 26.86 -23.99 63.26
CA PRO A 9 26.18 -22.88 62.60
C PRO A 9 27.13 -21.77 62.12
N ARG A 10 28.28 -21.56 62.79
CA ARG A 10 29.25 -20.51 62.40
C ARG A 10 30.06 -20.89 61.16
N PHE A 11 30.41 -22.16 61.01
CA PHE A 11 31.14 -22.64 59.85
C PHE A 11 30.27 -22.62 58.58
N TRP A 12 29.00 -23.03 58.71
CA TRP A 12 28.02 -22.92 57.64
C TRP A 12 27.72 -21.46 57.27
N LEU A 13 27.61 -20.56 58.25
CA LEU A 13 27.49 -19.11 58.01
C LEU A 13 28.69 -18.54 57.26
N GLY A 14 29.91 -18.95 57.61
CA GLY A 14 31.13 -18.49 56.93
C GLY A 14 31.19 -18.96 55.48
N ILE A 15 30.78 -20.20 55.21
CA ILE A 15 30.71 -20.74 53.83
C ILE A 15 29.65 -20.02 53.02
N THR A 16 28.44 -19.82 53.57
CA THR A 16 27.37 -19.14 52.82
C THR A 16 27.67 -17.67 52.56
N LEU A 17 28.20 -16.93 53.54
CA LEU A 17 28.65 -15.55 53.35
C LEU A 17 29.82 -15.47 52.36
N GLY A 18 30.78 -16.39 52.44
CA GLY A 18 31.90 -16.46 51.51
C GLY A 18 31.45 -16.70 50.08
N LEU A 19 30.50 -17.62 49.87
CA LEU A 19 29.97 -17.97 48.55
C LEU A 19 29.12 -16.84 47.96
N VAL A 20 28.32 -16.16 48.79
CA VAL A 20 27.59 -14.95 48.37
C VAL A 20 28.57 -13.83 47.99
N ALA A 21 29.63 -13.62 48.79
CA ALA A 21 30.63 -12.59 48.50
C ALA A 21 31.41 -12.86 47.21
N THR A 22 31.80 -14.11 46.92
CA THR A 22 32.42 -14.45 45.63
C THR A 22 31.45 -14.31 44.46
N ALA A 23 30.19 -14.73 44.62
CA ALA A 23 29.17 -14.54 43.58
C ALA A 23 28.97 -13.05 43.24
N VAL A 24 28.87 -12.20 44.27
CA VAL A 24 28.75 -10.74 44.11
C VAL A 24 30.01 -10.14 43.48
N GLY A 25 31.20 -10.57 43.89
CA GLY A 25 32.47 -10.11 43.32
C GLY A 25 32.63 -10.46 41.84
N VAL A 26 32.24 -11.68 41.44
CA VAL A 26 32.25 -12.12 40.04
C VAL A 26 31.24 -11.33 39.21
N ALA A 27 30.04 -11.11 39.73
CA ALA A 27 29.02 -10.31 39.05
C ALA A 27 29.48 -8.87 38.82
N TYR A 28 30.07 -8.24 39.85
CA TYR A 28 30.59 -6.86 39.77
C TYR A 28 31.75 -6.74 38.78
N TRP A 29 32.68 -7.71 38.76
CA TRP A 29 33.78 -7.72 37.79
C TRP A 29 33.27 -7.88 36.34
N TRP A 30 32.26 -8.73 36.15
CA TRP A 30 31.64 -8.94 34.84
C TRP A 30 30.88 -7.69 34.35
N GLU A 31 30.18 -7.01 35.26
CA GLU A 31 29.49 -5.73 35.00
C GLU A 31 30.47 -4.66 34.49
N GLN A 32 31.68 -4.55 35.07
CA GLN A 32 32.67 -3.56 34.61
C GLN A 32 33.26 -3.88 33.22
N GLN A 33 33.22 -5.13 32.77
CA GLN A 33 33.78 -5.53 31.49
C GLN A 33 32.84 -5.27 30.30
N LEU A 34 31.53 -5.35 30.53
CA LEU A 34 30.50 -5.24 29.49
C LEU A 34 30.48 -3.88 28.75
N PRO A 35 30.60 -2.71 29.42
CA PRO A 35 30.62 -1.42 28.74
C PRO A 35 31.80 -1.30 27.76
N LYS A 36 32.99 -1.76 28.16
CA LYS A 36 34.18 -1.76 27.29
C LYS A 36 34.00 -2.66 26.06
N ARG A 37 33.29 -3.78 26.20
CA ARG A 37 32.97 -4.68 25.08
C ARG A 37 31.95 -4.07 24.13
N LEU A 38 30.97 -3.34 24.66
CA LEU A 38 29.98 -2.59 23.89
C LEU A 38 30.63 -1.45 23.10
N GLU A 39 31.46 -0.62 23.74
CA GLU A 39 32.21 0.44 23.06
C GLU A 39 33.10 -0.15 21.95
N ALA A 40 33.80 -1.25 22.24
CA ALA A 40 34.65 -1.92 21.25
C ALA A 40 33.86 -2.55 20.10
N SER A 41 32.64 -3.08 20.31
CA SER A 41 31.81 -3.60 19.21
C SER A 41 31.19 -2.46 18.39
N SER A 42 30.74 -1.38 19.05
CA SER A 42 30.27 -0.15 18.40
C SER A 42 31.37 0.47 17.53
N ALA A 43 32.59 0.59 18.05
CA ALA A 43 33.74 1.14 17.33
C ALA A 43 34.15 0.29 16.12
N ARG A 44 34.05 -1.04 16.22
CA ARG A 44 34.35 -1.98 15.14
C ARG A 44 33.20 -2.15 14.13
N GLY A 45 32.06 -1.50 14.35
CA GLY A 45 30.88 -1.62 13.49
C GLY A 45 30.12 -2.96 13.64
N ASP A 46 30.47 -3.78 14.63
CA ASP A 46 29.72 -4.99 14.98
C ASP A 46 28.49 -4.62 15.79
N LEU A 47 27.49 -4.09 15.08
CA LEU A 47 26.27 -3.56 15.66
C LEU A 47 25.37 -4.67 16.23
N ASP A 48 25.50 -5.91 15.74
CA ASP A 48 24.77 -7.06 16.30
C ASP A 48 25.38 -7.51 17.64
N ALA A 49 26.70 -7.45 17.81
CA ALA A 49 27.31 -7.60 19.13
C ALA A 49 27.01 -6.41 20.05
N CYS A 50 27.00 -5.17 19.52
CA CYS A 50 26.59 -3.96 20.25
C CYS A 50 25.19 -4.13 20.87
N LEU A 51 24.21 -4.56 20.06
CA LEU A 51 22.85 -4.82 20.52
C LEU A 51 22.80 -5.91 21.59
N ARG A 52 23.45 -7.06 21.36
CA ARG A 52 23.49 -8.15 22.35
C ARG A 52 24.10 -7.72 23.68
N TYR A 53 25.21 -7.01 23.68
CA TYR A 53 25.84 -6.54 24.92
C TYR A 53 24.99 -5.47 25.62
N SER A 54 24.31 -4.62 24.85
CA SER A 54 23.39 -3.62 25.42
C SER A 54 22.18 -4.26 26.12
N GLU A 55 21.64 -5.36 25.57
CA GLU A 55 20.53 -6.11 26.19
C GLU A 55 20.99 -6.83 27.47
N GLN A 56 22.21 -7.39 27.47
CA GLN A 56 22.82 -7.99 28.66
C GLN A 56 23.04 -6.96 29.78
N LEU A 57 23.51 -5.76 29.44
CA LEU A 57 23.64 -4.65 30.39
C LEU A 57 22.27 -4.21 30.95
N GLN A 58 21.23 -4.19 30.11
CA GLN A 58 19.87 -3.85 30.55
C GLN A 58 19.32 -4.89 31.54
N ALA A 59 19.59 -6.18 31.34
CA ALA A 59 19.19 -7.23 32.29
C ALA A 59 19.87 -7.07 33.67
N LEU A 60 21.05 -6.45 33.70
CA LEU A 60 21.82 -6.17 34.92
C LEU A 60 21.47 -4.81 35.56
N ARG A 61 20.48 -4.07 35.04
CA ARG A 61 20.08 -2.72 35.51
C ARG A 61 19.81 -2.64 37.02
N TRP A 62 19.38 -3.74 37.64
CA TRP A 62 19.11 -3.80 39.09
C TRP A 62 20.37 -3.59 39.96
N LEU A 63 21.58 -3.66 39.38
CA LEU A 63 22.87 -3.48 40.05
C LEU A 63 23.39 -2.02 40.02
N GLY A 64 22.68 -1.08 39.41
CA GLY A 64 22.96 0.37 39.51
C GLY A 64 23.77 0.99 38.35
N GLY A 65 24.10 0.22 37.30
CA GLY A 65 24.80 0.72 36.10
C GLY A 65 23.87 1.28 35.00
N GLY A 66 24.26 2.40 34.39
CA GLY A 66 23.52 3.10 33.33
C GLY A 66 23.45 2.34 32.00
N ALA A 67 22.30 1.73 31.73
CA ALA A 67 22.00 0.99 30.51
C ALA A 67 21.29 1.78 29.35
N PRO A 68 20.56 2.90 29.56
CA PRO A 68 19.74 3.46 28.48
C PRO A 68 20.51 4.07 27.30
N GLY A 69 21.50 4.93 27.56
CA GLY A 69 22.14 5.75 26.51
C GLY A 69 22.89 4.94 25.44
N GLU A 70 23.72 3.99 25.88
CA GLU A 70 24.53 3.12 25.00
C GLU A 70 23.66 2.20 24.12
N GLN A 71 22.57 1.68 24.69
CA GLN A 71 21.59 0.89 23.93
C GLN A 71 20.92 1.73 22.84
N GLY A 72 20.62 3.00 23.12
CA GLY A 72 20.07 3.93 22.14
C GLY A 72 20.99 4.14 20.94
N GLN A 73 22.29 4.30 21.19
CA GLN A 73 23.26 4.51 20.13
C GLN A 73 23.46 3.27 19.23
N CYS A 74 23.57 2.07 19.81
CA CYS A 74 23.65 0.82 19.04
C CYS A 74 22.42 0.66 18.13
N ARG A 75 21.21 0.84 18.68
CA ARG A 75 19.94 0.70 17.94
C ARG A 75 19.84 1.70 16.80
N ARG A 76 20.16 2.97 17.04
CA ARG A 76 20.12 4.02 16.02
C ARG A 76 21.04 3.72 14.84
N ARG A 77 22.28 3.32 15.13
CA ARG A 77 23.27 2.97 14.08
C ARG A 77 22.84 1.74 13.29
N LYS A 78 22.32 0.70 13.96
CA LYS A 78 21.85 -0.52 13.28
C LYS A 78 20.61 -0.24 12.43
N ALA A 79 19.68 0.57 12.93
CA ALA A 79 18.49 0.95 12.19
C ALA A 79 18.88 1.72 10.92
N GLY A 80 19.81 2.67 11.02
CA GLY A 80 20.37 3.37 9.86
C GLY A 80 21.05 2.43 8.86
N GLN A 81 21.90 1.51 9.35
CA GLN A 81 22.54 0.51 8.48
C GLN A 81 21.52 -0.35 7.73
N LEU A 82 20.48 -0.82 8.42
CA LEU A 82 19.41 -1.62 7.80
C LEU A 82 18.61 -0.80 6.78
N TRP A 83 18.41 0.48 7.06
CA TRP A 83 17.75 1.42 6.15
C TRP A 83 18.53 1.58 4.86
N ASP A 84 19.84 1.81 4.95
CA ASP A 84 20.74 1.95 3.79
C ASP A 84 20.86 0.65 2.98
N GLN A 85 20.65 -0.50 3.62
CA GLN A 85 20.61 -1.82 2.97
C GLN A 85 19.24 -2.17 2.37
N GLU A 86 18.29 -1.22 2.35
CA GLU A 86 16.92 -1.42 1.90
C GLU A 86 16.12 -2.47 2.69
N LYS A 87 16.63 -2.87 3.86
CA LYS A 87 15.92 -3.73 4.82
C LYS A 87 14.95 -2.90 5.66
N TRP A 88 14.08 -2.16 4.97
CA TRP A 88 13.26 -1.10 5.57
C TRP A 88 12.36 -1.59 6.70
N GLY A 89 11.81 -2.80 6.61
CA GLY A 89 10.98 -3.35 7.69
C GLY A 89 11.74 -3.64 8.97
N GLU A 90 12.96 -4.16 8.86
CA GLU A 90 13.82 -4.37 10.02
C GLU A 90 14.28 -3.03 10.62
N ALA A 91 14.64 -2.07 9.75
CA ALA A 91 15.02 -0.73 10.15
C ALA A 91 13.91 0.01 10.91
N LEU A 92 12.70 0.03 10.36
CA LEU A 92 11.54 0.67 10.97
C LEU A 92 11.16 0.01 12.30
N ARG A 93 11.19 -1.33 12.37
CA ARG A 93 10.93 -2.06 13.62
C ARG A 93 11.92 -1.66 14.71
N LEU A 94 13.21 -1.60 14.37
CA LEU A 94 14.24 -1.24 15.33
C LEU A 94 14.14 0.22 15.77
N GLN A 95 13.81 1.12 14.84
CA GLN A 95 13.59 2.54 15.14
C GLN A 95 12.35 2.76 16.02
N LEU A 96 11.27 2.03 15.78
CA LEU A 96 10.07 2.06 16.62
C LEU A 96 10.38 1.57 18.05
N GLN A 97 11.18 0.51 18.18
CA GLN A 97 11.64 0.03 19.49
C GLN A 97 12.53 1.05 20.21
N LEU A 98 13.34 1.82 19.48
CA LEU A 98 14.15 2.90 20.04
C LEU A 98 13.27 4.08 20.51
N VAL A 99 12.34 4.53 19.67
CA VAL A 99 11.40 5.62 20.00
C VAL A 99 10.59 5.33 21.28
N ASN A 100 10.24 4.07 21.49
CA ASN A 100 9.44 3.61 22.63
C ASN A 100 10.28 3.22 23.87
N SER A 101 11.61 3.36 23.83
CA SER A 101 12.47 3.05 24.97
C SER A 101 12.83 4.30 25.78
N GLU A 102 13.37 4.09 26.99
CA GLU A 102 13.94 5.17 27.82
C GLU A 102 15.10 5.92 27.12
N ALA A 103 15.73 5.31 26.11
CA ALA A 103 16.82 5.87 25.33
C ALA A 103 16.35 6.69 24.11
N GLY A 104 15.05 6.66 23.83
CA GLY A 104 14.45 7.35 22.68
C GLY A 104 14.45 8.86 22.84
N THR A 105 14.69 9.55 21.74
CA THR A 105 14.74 11.01 21.64
C THR A 105 13.67 11.55 20.70
N THR A 106 13.49 12.87 20.66
CA THR A 106 12.57 13.51 19.70
C THR A 106 13.08 13.34 18.27
N GLU A 107 14.39 13.38 18.08
CA GLU A 107 15.07 13.15 16.81
C GLU A 107 14.78 11.75 16.27
N ASP A 108 14.67 10.73 17.14
CA ASP A 108 14.31 9.38 16.71
C ASP A 108 12.89 9.28 16.16
N ARG A 109 11.96 10.03 16.75
CA ARG A 109 10.57 10.10 16.30
C ARG A 109 10.51 10.77 14.94
N GLN A 110 11.20 11.91 14.79
CA GLN A 110 11.30 12.61 13.52
C GLN A 110 11.93 11.74 12.43
N GLN A 111 12.98 10.97 12.76
CA GLN A 111 13.62 10.04 11.85
C GLN A 111 12.66 8.92 11.43
N LEU A 112 11.90 8.36 12.37
CA LEU A 112 10.87 7.35 12.08
C LEU A 112 9.81 7.91 11.13
N ASP A 113 9.28 9.10 11.42
CA ASP A 113 8.27 9.75 10.59
C ASP A 113 8.81 10.06 9.19
N ALA A 114 10.06 10.54 9.09
CA ALA A 114 10.73 10.81 7.82
C ALA A 114 10.89 9.55 6.98
N TRP A 115 11.33 8.44 7.58
CA TRP A 115 11.44 7.14 6.92
C TRP A 115 10.09 6.61 6.45
N GLN A 116 9.06 6.71 7.29
CA GLN A 116 7.72 6.30 6.89
C GLN A 116 7.19 7.15 5.72
N GLN A 117 7.45 8.45 5.74
CA GLN A 117 7.06 9.34 4.64
C GLN A 117 7.85 9.04 3.36
N ASP A 118 9.14 8.72 3.45
CA ASP A 118 9.94 8.32 2.28
C ASP A 118 9.37 7.06 1.61
N LEU A 119 9.02 6.02 2.38
CA LEU A 119 8.38 4.82 1.82
C LEU A 119 7.02 5.14 1.18
N LYS A 120 6.20 6.00 1.79
CA LYS A 120 4.92 6.43 1.21
C LYS A 120 5.13 7.16 -0.12
N ASN A 121 6.11 8.06 -0.20
CA ASN A 121 6.41 8.80 -1.42
C ASN A 121 6.90 7.85 -2.54
N ARG A 122 7.78 6.91 -2.21
CA ARG A 122 8.25 5.87 -3.14
C ARG A 122 7.13 4.96 -3.62
N ALA A 123 6.22 4.58 -2.72
CA ALA A 123 5.04 3.80 -3.04
C ALA A 123 4.15 4.55 -4.04
N LEU A 124 3.83 5.81 -3.78
CA LEU A 124 3.05 6.66 -4.69
C LEU A 124 3.74 6.84 -6.06
N ALA A 125 5.07 6.96 -6.08
CA ALA A 125 5.81 7.05 -7.34
C ALA A 125 5.68 5.75 -8.17
N ARG A 126 5.84 4.58 -7.55
CA ARG A 126 5.62 3.28 -8.20
C ARG A 126 4.19 3.12 -8.68
N PHE A 127 3.21 3.46 -7.84
CA PHE A 127 1.80 3.42 -8.19
C PHE A 127 1.49 4.27 -9.44
N ASN A 128 1.94 5.53 -9.45
CA ASN A 128 1.76 6.43 -10.60
C ASN A 128 2.45 5.92 -11.87
N ALA A 129 3.53 5.15 -11.73
CA ALA A 129 4.23 4.49 -12.83
C ALA A 129 3.58 3.18 -13.31
N GLY A 130 2.49 2.73 -12.67
CA GLY A 130 1.78 1.50 -13.03
C GLY A 130 2.19 0.26 -12.24
N ASP A 131 3.03 0.40 -11.21
CA ASP A 131 3.48 -0.69 -10.34
C ASP A 131 2.71 -0.69 -9.01
N LEU A 132 1.48 -1.20 -9.04
CA LEU A 132 0.67 -1.35 -7.83
C LEU A 132 1.31 -2.32 -6.84
N GLU A 133 1.82 -3.46 -7.32
CA GLU A 133 2.36 -4.51 -6.44
C GLU A 133 3.59 -4.01 -5.69
N GLY A 134 4.57 -3.42 -6.39
CA GLY A 134 5.73 -2.81 -5.76
C GLY A 134 5.39 -1.61 -4.88
N SER A 135 4.33 -0.85 -5.20
CA SER A 135 3.80 0.16 -4.30
C SER A 135 3.28 -0.45 -2.99
N LEU A 136 2.54 -1.56 -3.04
CA LEU A 136 2.00 -2.20 -1.83
C LEU A 136 3.09 -2.84 -0.98
N ALA A 137 4.10 -3.45 -1.61
CA ALA A 137 5.26 -4.02 -0.94
C ALA A 137 6.02 -2.97 -0.11
N LEU A 138 6.14 -1.73 -0.60
CA LEU A 138 6.75 -0.62 0.14
C LEU A 138 5.94 -0.18 1.38
N LEU A 139 4.62 -0.36 1.34
CA LEU A 139 3.71 0.02 2.44
C LEU A 139 3.55 -1.09 3.48
N GLU A 140 3.90 -2.32 3.13
CA GLU A 140 3.74 -3.50 3.99
C GLU A 140 4.45 -3.38 5.33
N PRO A 141 5.73 -2.95 5.40
CA PRO A 141 6.46 -2.89 6.66
C PRO A 141 5.89 -1.91 7.68
N MET A 142 5.08 -0.96 7.24
CA MET A 142 4.39 0.03 8.10
C MET A 142 2.94 -0.39 8.43
N GLY A 143 2.49 -1.55 7.95
CA GLY A 143 1.09 -1.96 8.07
C GLY A 143 0.12 -1.03 7.32
N GLU A 144 0.60 -0.34 6.28
CA GLU A 144 -0.17 0.59 5.45
C GLU A 144 -0.58 -0.04 4.10
N HIS A 145 -0.20 -1.29 3.84
CA HIS A 145 -0.61 -2.02 2.63
C HIS A 145 -2.09 -2.42 2.64
N ARG A 146 -2.62 -2.84 3.81
CA ARG A 146 -4.01 -3.24 4.00
C ARG A 146 -4.39 -3.16 5.48
N ARG A 147 -5.59 -2.62 5.73
CA ARG A 147 -6.27 -2.67 7.04
C ARG A 147 -7.76 -3.01 6.90
N PRO A 148 -8.37 -3.72 7.87
CA PRO A 148 -9.79 -4.06 7.82
C PRO A 148 -10.72 -2.85 7.78
N ASP A 149 -10.34 -1.76 8.44
CA ASP A 149 -11.10 -0.50 8.48
C ASP A 149 -11.06 0.31 7.18
N ARG A 150 -10.35 -0.19 6.16
CA ARG A 150 -10.15 0.43 4.83
C ARG A 150 -9.45 1.79 4.85
N ARG A 151 -8.84 2.21 5.97
CA ARG A 151 -8.18 3.53 6.08
C ARG A 151 -6.72 3.56 5.64
N ALA A 152 -6.08 2.38 5.55
CA ALA A 152 -4.71 2.27 5.08
C ALA A 152 -4.53 2.77 3.65
N LEU A 153 -3.39 3.40 3.37
CA LEU A 153 -3.08 3.94 2.04
C LEU A 153 -3.20 2.89 0.94
N GLY A 154 -2.66 1.68 1.14
CA GLY A 154 -2.68 0.62 0.16
C GLY A 154 -4.09 0.14 -0.23
N ASN A 155 -5.07 0.22 0.67
CA ASN A 155 -6.47 -0.06 0.32
C ASN A 155 -7.02 0.96 -0.67
N ARG A 156 -6.72 2.26 -0.45
CA ARG A 156 -7.13 3.34 -1.36
C ARG A 156 -6.47 3.21 -2.73
N LEU A 157 -5.19 2.81 -2.77
CA LEU A 157 -4.48 2.57 -4.04
C LEU A 157 -5.11 1.42 -4.84
N GLN A 158 -5.43 0.31 -4.18
CA GLN A 158 -6.13 -0.82 -4.81
C GLN A 158 -7.50 -0.41 -5.36
N GLU A 159 -8.26 0.40 -4.62
CA GLU A 159 -9.56 0.91 -5.09
C GLU A 159 -9.44 1.80 -6.33
N ILE A 160 -8.51 2.76 -6.33
CA ILE A 160 -8.25 3.63 -7.49
C ILE A 160 -7.83 2.78 -8.69
N TRP A 161 -6.92 1.82 -8.48
CA TRP A 161 -6.45 0.92 -9.54
C TRP A 161 -7.61 0.15 -10.18
N THR A 162 -8.43 -0.49 -9.34
CA THR A 162 -9.57 -1.31 -9.76
C THR A 162 -10.60 -0.46 -10.51
N ARG A 163 -10.91 0.74 -10.02
CA ARG A 163 -11.83 1.66 -10.69
C ARG A 163 -11.34 2.04 -12.09
N ASN A 164 -10.06 2.40 -12.22
CA ASN A 164 -9.50 2.81 -13.52
C ASN A 164 -9.43 1.63 -14.51
N GLN A 165 -9.09 0.43 -14.03
CA GLN A 165 -9.15 -0.78 -14.84
C GLN A 165 -10.56 -1.00 -15.41
N GLN A 166 -11.58 -0.97 -14.55
CA GLN A 166 -12.97 -1.17 -14.97
C GLN A 166 -13.46 -0.10 -15.96
N LEU A 167 -13.02 1.15 -15.80
CA LEU A 167 -13.33 2.22 -16.75
C LEU A 167 -12.72 1.97 -18.12
N LEU A 168 -11.47 1.52 -18.18
CA LEU A 168 -10.82 1.18 -19.45
C LEU A 168 -11.48 -0.05 -20.10
N ASP A 169 -11.77 -1.10 -19.33
CA ASP A 169 -12.47 -2.30 -19.82
C ASP A 169 -13.87 -1.95 -20.36
N ARG A 170 -14.58 -1.02 -19.70
CA ARG A 170 -15.87 -0.49 -20.17
C ARG A 170 -15.69 0.27 -21.48
N ALA A 171 -14.72 1.17 -21.57
CA ALA A 171 -14.47 1.95 -22.78
C ALA A 171 -14.15 1.05 -23.99
N GLN A 172 -13.34 0.01 -23.80
CA GLN A 172 -13.02 -0.96 -24.85
C GLN A 172 -14.26 -1.69 -25.37
N ARG A 173 -15.13 -2.17 -24.48
CA ARG A 173 -16.39 -2.83 -24.88
C ARG A 173 -17.32 -1.87 -25.64
N LEU A 174 -17.50 -0.65 -25.13
CA LEU A 174 -18.33 0.37 -25.78
C LEU A 174 -17.76 0.78 -27.15
N SER A 175 -16.43 0.87 -27.29
CA SER A 175 -15.77 1.11 -28.59
C SER A 175 -16.07 0.00 -29.58
N ALA A 176 -15.98 -1.27 -29.15
CA ALA A 176 -16.31 -2.42 -30.00
C ALA A 176 -17.79 -2.44 -30.43
N GLU A 177 -18.69 -1.95 -29.55
CA GLU A 177 -20.12 -1.78 -29.83
C GLU A 177 -20.44 -0.52 -30.68
N LYS A 178 -19.42 0.29 -31.03
CA LYS A 178 -19.54 1.58 -31.72
C LYS A 178 -20.35 2.63 -30.95
N ARG A 179 -20.41 2.51 -29.62
CA ARG A 179 -21.05 3.47 -28.70
C ARG A 179 -20.07 4.56 -28.31
N TRP A 180 -19.73 5.41 -29.28
CA TRP A 180 -18.50 6.20 -29.21
C TRP A 180 -18.53 7.26 -28.11
N TRP A 181 -19.67 7.91 -27.91
CA TRP A 181 -19.80 8.98 -26.91
C TRP A 181 -19.71 8.44 -25.48
N GLU A 182 -20.32 7.28 -25.21
CA GLU A 182 -20.21 6.61 -23.91
C GLU A 182 -18.81 6.04 -23.67
N ALA A 183 -18.16 5.51 -24.70
CA ALA A 183 -16.76 5.10 -24.62
C ALA A 183 -15.87 6.28 -24.25
N LEU A 184 -16.07 7.44 -24.89
CA LEU A 184 -15.35 8.67 -24.58
C LEU A 184 -15.62 9.15 -23.14
N GLU A 185 -16.86 9.06 -22.65
CA GLU A 185 -17.20 9.39 -21.27
C GLU A 185 -16.44 8.51 -20.27
N ALA A 186 -16.43 7.19 -20.51
CA ALA A 186 -15.69 6.24 -19.68
C ALA A 186 -14.19 6.55 -19.66
N LEU A 187 -13.59 6.84 -20.82
CA LEU A 187 -12.18 7.24 -20.94
C LEU A 187 -11.88 8.56 -20.21
N ASN A 188 -12.77 9.54 -20.29
CA ASN A 188 -12.59 10.84 -19.63
C ASN A 188 -12.68 10.74 -18.09
N ARG A 189 -13.31 9.69 -17.56
CA ARG A 189 -13.39 9.42 -16.11
C ARG A 189 -12.15 8.72 -15.56
N ILE A 190 -11.26 8.20 -16.40
CA ILE A 190 -9.97 7.65 -15.97
C ILE A 190 -9.15 8.80 -15.39
N ASP A 191 -8.77 8.69 -14.12
CA ASP A 191 -8.08 9.74 -13.37
C ASP A 191 -6.62 9.40 -13.05
N HIS A 192 -6.20 8.14 -13.24
CA HIS A 192 -4.84 7.69 -12.97
C HIS A 192 -3.90 7.87 -14.19
N PRO A 193 -2.68 8.42 -14.03
CA PRO A 193 -1.79 8.77 -15.14
C PRO A 193 -1.40 7.57 -16.01
N TRP A 194 -0.98 6.46 -15.39
CA TRP A 194 -0.63 5.25 -16.14
C TRP A 194 -1.83 4.68 -16.91
N TRP A 195 -3.03 4.71 -16.31
CA TRP A 195 -4.23 4.17 -16.96
C TRP A 195 -4.70 5.05 -18.11
N LYS A 196 -4.54 6.38 -18.01
CA LYS A 196 -4.75 7.29 -19.14
C LYS A 196 -3.87 6.91 -20.32
N GLN A 197 -2.58 6.65 -20.06
CA GLN A 197 -1.64 6.21 -21.09
C GLN A 197 -2.07 4.87 -21.73
N GLN A 198 -2.51 3.89 -20.94
CA GLN A 198 -3.02 2.62 -21.48
C GLN A 198 -4.27 2.81 -22.35
N GLY A 199 -5.08 3.82 -22.07
CA GLY A 199 -6.31 4.13 -22.81
C GLY A 199 -6.12 4.96 -24.07
N GLU A 200 -4.94 5.50 -24.35
CA GLU A 200 -4.73 6.42 -25.49
C GLU A 200 -5.06 5.77 -26.85
N GLY A 201 -4.77 4.47 -27.02
CA GLY A 201 -5.14 3.76 -28.25
C GLY A 201 -6.65 3.70 -28.47
N VAL A 202 -7.40 3.33 -27.43
CA VAL A 202 -8.87 3.29 -27.46
C VAL A 202 -9.44 4.69 -27.66
N LYS A 203 -8.84 5.70 -27.05
CA LYS A 203 -9.25 7.09 -27.21
C LYS A 203 -9.09 7.58 -28.65
N ALA A 204 -7.98 7.25 -29.31
CA ALA A 204 -7.77 7.57 -30.71
C ALA A 204 -8.80 6.88 -31.63
N GLU A 205 -9.09 5.60 -31.37
CA GLU A 205 -10.13 4.85 -32.08
C GLU A 205 -11.51 5.49 -31.92
N VAL A 206 -11.92 5.79 -30.69
CA VAL A 206 -13.20 6.44 -30.37
C VAL A 206 -13.31 7.81 -31.03
N GLN A 207 -12.25 8.63 -30.99
CA GLN A 207 -12.25 9.94 -31.63
C GLN A 207 -12.35 9.85 -33.16
N ALA A 208 -11.72 8.85 -33.78
CA ALA A 208 -11.88 8.58 -35.20
C ALA A 208 -13.31 8.14 -35.55
N GLY A 209 -13.90 7.27 -34.72
CA GLY A 209 -15.31 6.85 -34.82
C GLY A 209 -16.27 8.04 -34.80
N ILE A 210 -16.15 8.91 -33.79
CA ILE A 210 -16.94 10.15 -33.68
C ILE A 210 -16.77 11.07 -34.91
N SER A 211 -15.53 11.22 -35.38
CA SER A 211 -15.24 12.08 -36.54
C SER A 211 -15.88 11.55 -37.82
N SER A 212 -15.92 10.22 -38.00
CA SER A 212 -16.59 9.59 -39.13
C SER A 212 -18.11 9.86 -39.17
N LEU A 213 -18.76 9.89 -38.00
CA LEU A 213 -20.20 10.22 -37.89
C LEU A 213 -20.48 11.66 -38.30
N ARG A 214 -19.67 12.61 -37.83
CA ARG A 214 -19.81 14.04 -38.21
C ARG A 214 -19.60 14.28 -39.71
N GLY A 215 -18.72 13.50 -40.34
CA GLY A 215 -18.53 13.53 -41.80
C GLY A 215 -19.79 13.08 -42.56
N GLN A 216 -20.43 12.02 -42.08
CA GLN A 216 -21.69 11.51 -42.65
C GLN A 216 -22.88 12.46 -42.40
N GLU A 217 -22.92 13.16 -41.27
CA GLU A 217 -23.94 14.17 -40.97
C GLU A 217 -23.79 15.43 -41.84
N ARG A 218 -22.57 15.87 -42.14
CA ARG A 218 -22.33 17.03 -43.04
C ARG A 218 -22.67 16.75 -44.50
N GLU A 219 -22.54 15.52 -44.98
CA GLU A 219 -23.08 15.15 -46.30
C GLU A 219 -24.62 15.09 -46.30
N ARG A 220 -25.24 15.06 -45.11
CA ARG A 220 -26.69 15.06 -44.88
C ARG A 220 -27.12 16.38 -44.22
N ASP A 221 -26.71 17.51 -44.78
CA ASP A 221 -27.11 18.82 -44.28
C ASP A 221 -28.64 18.95 -44.20
N GLY A 222 -29.14 18.93 -42.97
CA GLY A 222 -30.53 19.16 -42.62
C GLY A 222 -30.69 19.10 -41.11
N HIS A 223 -30.54 20.25 -40.44
CA HIS A 223 -30.89 20.42 -39.03
C HIS A 223 -32.36 20.06 -38.81
N GLY A 224 -32.60 18.81 -38.43
CA GLY A 224 -33.88 18.26 -38.02
C GLY A 224 -33.61 17.02 -37.20
N SER A 225 -34.50 16.70 -36.26
CA SER A 225 -34.46 15.45 -35.50
C SER A 225 -34.09 14.29 -36.42
N LEU A 226 -33.23 13.38 -35.96
CA LEU A 226 -32.95 12.11 -36.66
C LEU A 226 -34.26 11.63 -37.29
N PRO A 227 -34.38 11.52 -38.62
CA PRO A 227 -35.55 10.91 -39.19
C PRO A 227 -35.46 9.44 -38.79
N HIS A 228 -36.14 9.06 -37.71
CA HIS A 228 -36.51 7.69 -37.46
C HIS A 228 -37.36 7.29 -38.67
N THR A 229 -36.73 6.76 -39.71
CA THR A 229 -37.43 6.20 -40.87
C THR A 229 -38.19 4.92 -40.47
N VAL A 230 -37.89 4.38 -39.28
CA VAL A 230 -38.69 3.36 -38.60
C VAL A 230 -39.61 4.08 -37.60
N PRO A 231 -40.95 3.86 -37.64
CA PRO A 231 -41.87 4.48 -36.69
C PRO A 231 -41.47 4.18 -35.24
N VAL A 232 -41.36 5.21 -34.41
CA VAL A 232 -40.89 5.10 -33.01
C VAL A 232 -41.75 4.11 -32.21
N ASP A 233 -43.07 4.15 -32.37
CA ASP A 233 -44.00 3.25 -31.66
C ASP A 233 -43.76 1.76 -32.01
N GLN A 234 -43.39 1.46 -33.26
CA GLN A 234 -43.08 0.10 -33.69
C GLN A 234 -41.73 -0.37 -33.13
N LEU A 235 -40.75 0.53 -33.11
CA LEU A 235 -39.44 0.29 -32.51
C LEU A 235 -39.59 0.01 -31.01
N ASP A 236 -40.32 0.86 -30.29
CA ASP A 236 -40.54 0.72 -28.85
C ASP A 236 -41.27 -0.59 -28.52
N GLN A 237 -42.28 -0.98 -29.29
CA GLN A 237 -42.97 -2.25 -29.09
C GLN A 237 -42.04 -3.47 -29.25
N GLU A 238 -41.15 -3.46 -30.24
CA GLU A 238 -40.19 -4.55 -30.42
C GLU A 238 -39.09 -4.53 -29.35
N VAL A 239 -38.64 -3.36 -28.91
CA VAL A 239 -37.70 -3.23 -27.79
C VAL A 239 -38.31 -3.81 -26.53
N GLN A 240 -39.52 -3.41 -26.17
CA GLN A 240 -40.22 -3.91 -24.98
C GLN A 240 -40.44 -5.42 -25.04
N ARG A 241 -40.76 -5.97 -26.22
CA ARG A 241 -40.89 -7.43 -26.39
C ARG A 241 -39.58 -8.16 -26.11
N ARG A 242 -38.44 -7.59 -26.53
CA ARG A 242 -37.11 -8.17 -26.31
C ARG A 242 -36.63 -8.02 -24.88
N LEU A 243 -36.89 -6.87 -24.25
CA LEU A 243 -36.66 -6.67 -22.82
C LEU A 243 -37.44 -7.67 -21.98
N ALA A 244 -38.72 -7.91 -22.31
CA ALA A 244 -39.55 -8.91 -21.65
C ALA A 244 -39.02 -10.35 -21.81
N SER A 245 -38.19 -10.61 -22.83
CA SER A 245 -37.50 -11.89 -23.03
C SER A 245 -36.17 -12.02 -22.27
N GLY A 246 -35.80 -11.02 -21.47
CA GLY A 246 -34.57 -11.02 -20.67
C GLY A 246 -33.31 -10.54 -21.42
N MET A 247 -33.48 -9.92 -22.59
CA MET A 247 -32.39 -9.33 -23.36
C MET A 247 -31.98 -7.99 -22.73
N ASP A 248 -30.70 -7.64 -22.76
CA ASP A 248 -30.25 -6.33 -22.25
C ASP A 248 -30.78 -5.19 -23.14
N GLU A 249 -30.91 -3.99 -22.56
CA GLU A 249 -31.50 -2.82 -23.22
C GLU A 249 -30.87 -2.49 -24.58
N TRP A 250 -29.55 -2.66 -24.70
CA TRP A 250 -28.85 -2.34 -25.95
C TRP A 250 -29.05 -3.42 -27.01
N ALA A 251 -28.90 -4.70 -26.65
CA ALA A 251 -29.18 -5.80 -27.58
C ALA A 251 -30.67 -5.83 -27.99
N ALA A 252 -31.57 -5.47 -27.09
CA ALA A 252 -32.98 -5.30 -27.37
C ALA A 252 -33.21 -4.18 -28.41
N PHE A 253 -32.59 -3.00 -28.22
CA PHE A 253 -32.65 -1.89 -29.17
C PHE A 253 -32.06 -2.23 -30.54
N GLN A 254 -30.86 -2.79 -30.57
CA GLN A 254 -30.18 -3.15 -31.81
C GLN A 254 -30.93 -4.26 -32.56
N GLY A 255 -31.42 -5.27 -31.84
CA GLY A 255 -32.23 -6.35 -32.40
C GLY A 255 -33.61 -5.91 -32.87
N ALA A 256 -34.25 -4.96 -32.18
CA ALA A 256 -35.51 -4.35 -32.60
C ALA A 256 -35.32 -3.52 -33.87
N CYS A 257 -34.26 -2.71 -33.92
CA CYS A 257 -33.93 -1.91 -35.09
C CYS A 257 -33.67 -2.79 -36.33
N ALA A 258 -32.86 -3.85 -36.18
CA ALA A 258 -32.59 -4.81 -37.25
C ALA A 258 -33.85 -5.55 -37.71
N ALA A 259 -34.72 -5.97 -36.77
CA ALA A 259 -35.97 -6.67 -37.09
C ALA A 259 -36.95 -5.81 -37.91
N LEU A 260 -36.91 -4.49 -37.74
CA LEU A 260 -37.74 -3.53 -38.48
C LEU A 260 -37.09 -3.06 -39.80
N GLY A 261 -36.00 -3.72 -40.21
CA GLY A 261 -35.25 -3.46 -41.43
C GLY A 261 -34.33 -2.25 -41.35
N GLY A 262 -34.11 -1.71 -40.15
CA GLY A 262 -33.23 -0.57 -39.90
C GLY A 262 -31.83 -0.98 -39.45
N LYS A 263 -30.97 0.02 -39.35
CA LYS A 263 -29.63 0.00 -38.77
C LYS A 263 -29.56 1.05 -37.68
N VAL A 264 -28.90 0.70 -36.59
CA VAL A 264 -28.64 1.64 -35.50
C VAL A 264 -27.63 2.68 -35.97
N VAL A 265 -27.91 3.95 -35.71
CA VAL A 265 -27.08 5.09 -36.10
C VAL A 265 -26.93 6.02 -34.90
N GLU A 266 -25.72 6.48 -34.60
CA GLU A 266 -25.49 7.50 -33.58
C GLU A 266 -25.47 8.90 -34.20
N ALA A 267 -26.13 9.86 -33.55
CA ALA A 267 -26.03 11.29 -33.87
C ALA A 267 -25.88 12.10 -32.59
N GLY A 268 -24.63 12.48 -32.27
CA GLY A 268 -24.33 13.12 -31.00
C GLY A 268 -24.66 12.22 -29.79
N PRO A 269 -25.20 12.75 -28.68
CA PRO A 269 -25.51 11.96 -27.49
C PRO A 269 -26.72 11.01 -27.66
N GLU A 270 -27.38 11.02 -28.82
CA GLU A 270 -28.58 10.22 -29.08
C GLU A 270 -28.30 9.08 -30.06
N THR A 271 -28.96 7.94 -29.82
CA THR A 271 -28.95 6.78 -30.72
C THR A 271 -30.30 6.63 -31.40
N GLY A 272 -30.31 6.52 -32.73
CA GLY A 272 -31.51 6.29 -33.54
C GLY A 272 -31.48 4.99 -34.33
N CYS A 273 -32.63 4.66 -34.93
CA CYS A 273 -32.78 3.54 -35.87
C CYS A 273 -33.24 4.07 -37.24
N GLN A 274 -32.47 3.80 -38.30
CA GLN A 274 -32.73 4.28 -39.67
C GLN A 274 -32.71 3.13 -40.70
N ARG A 275 -33.53 3.19 -41.73
CA ARG A 275 -33.51 2.28 -42.89
C ARG A 275 -32.54 2.77 -43.94
#